data_AF-A0A2V7KYQ6-F1
#
_entry.id   AF-A0A2V7KYQ6-F1
#
_cell.length_a   1.000
_cell.length_b   1.000
_cell.length_c   1.000
_cell.angle_alpha   90.00
_cell.angle_beta   90.00
_cell.angle_gamma   90.00
#
_symmetry.space_group_name_H-M   'P 1'
#
loop_
_entity.id
_entity.type
_entity.pdbx_description
1 polymer ?
#
loop_
_entity_poly.entity_id
_entity_poly.type
_entity_poly.pdbx_seq_one_letter_code
_entity_poly.pdbx_strand_id
1 'polypeptide(L)'
;MPLDRETLHSWLHHWQDEADAAYLYLVLAGQERDQKRKDVYIKLAGVEERHVQMWEQLLAKHDHPVGRPRPSLNARLRAWFGRRFGSSYLLPLLLREEGQEVKGYMDLHNKVTFD
;
A
#
# COMPACT_ATOMS: atom_id res chain seq x y z
N MET A 1 9.49 12.57 20.28
CA MET A 1 9.95 13.79 19.56
C MET A 1 8.99 14.05 18.42
N PRO A 2 8.55 15.30 18.19
CA PRO A 2 7.71 15.63 17.06
C PRO A 2 8.45 15.30 15.75
N LEU A 3 7.75 14.68 14.81
CA LEU A 3 8.31 14.40 13.47
C LEU A 3 8.63 15.72 12.78
N ASP A 4 9.78 15.78 12.10
CA ASP A 4 10.04 16.87 11.17
C ASP A 4 9.02 16.81 10.01
N ARG A 5 8.77 17.97 9.39
CA ARG A 5 7.70 18.09 8.38
C ARG A 5 7.94 17.21 7.15
N GLU A 6 9.20 16.95 6.81
CA GLU A 6 9.57 16.14 5.65
C GLU A 6 9.26 14.67 5.91
N THR A 7 9.68 14.15 7.07
CA THR A 7 9.33 12.79 7.52
C THR A 7 7.83 12.61 7.65
N LEU A 8 7.11 13.57 8.25
CA LEU A 8 5.65 13.47 8.37
C LEU A 8 4.97 13.43 7.00
N HIS A 9 5.41 14.26 6.05
CA HIS A 9 4.84 14.28 4.70
C HIS A 9 5.12 12.97 3.95
N SER A 10 6.35 12.43 4.06
CA SER A 10 6.71 11.13 3.49
C SER A 10 5.88 9.99 4.11
N TRP A 11 5.70 9.97 5.43
CA TRP A 11 4.93 8.94 6.12
C TRP A 11 3.45 8.98 5.74
N LEU A 12 2.86 10.17 5.63
CA LEU A 12 1.48 10.33 5.15
C LEU A 12 1.33 9.91 3.68
N HIS A 13 2.35 10.16 2.86
CA HIS A 13 2.36 9.72 1.46
C HIS A 13 2.41 8.19 1.36
N HIS A 14 3.34 7.54 2.08
CA HIS A 14 3.41 6.07 2.14
C HIS A 14 2.11 5.48 2.67
N TRP A 15 1.58 6.00 3.78
CA TRP A 15 0.30 5.56 4.32
C TRP A 15 -0.85 5.60 3.29
N GLN A 16 -0.92 6.63 2.46
CA GLN A 16 -1.93 6.75 1.41
C GLN A 16 -1.65 5.82 0.22
N ASP A 17 -0.39 5.64 -0.17
CA ASP A 17 0.02 4.74 -1.24
C ASP A 17 -0.36 3.29 -0.91
N GLU A 18 -0.07 2.83 0.31
CA GLU A 18 -0.43 1.49 0.79
C GLU A 18 -1.95 1.26 0.74
N ALA A 19 -2.73 2.26 1.16
CA ALA A 19 -4.20 2.17 1.13
C ALA A 19 -4.75 2.12 -0.32
N ASP A 20 -4.11 2.85 -1.22
CA ASP A 20 -4.44 2.85 -2.64
C ASP A 20 -4.08 1.52 -3.30
N ALA A 21 -2.92 0.94 -2.96
CA ALA A 21 -2.47 -0.37 -3.43
C ALA A 21 -3.43 -1.48 -2.97
N ALA A 22 -3.81 -1.50 -1.69
CA ALA A 22 -4.80 -2.43 -1.15
C ALA A 22 -6.11 -2.40 -1.96
N TYR A 23 -6.62 -1.18 -2.22
CA TYR A 23 -7.82 -0.99 -3.01
C TYR A 23 -7.67 -1.49 -4.45
N LEU A 24 -6.55 -1.18 -5.11
CA LEU A 24 -6.29 -1.60 -6.49
C LEU A 24 -6.19 -3.12 -6.62
N TYR A 25 -5.54 -3.79 -5.67
CA TYR A 25 -5.49 -5.25 -5.62
C TYR A 25 -6.88 -5.89 -5.45
N LEU A 26 -7.75 -5.33 -4.60
CA LEU A 26 -9.13 -5.81 -4.49
C LEU A 26 -9.93 -5.59 -5.77
N VAL A 27 -9.70 -4.47 -6.46
CA VAL A 27 -10.33 -4.19 -7.76
C VAL A 27 -9.88 -5.17 -8.84
N LEU A 28 -8.60 -5.56 -8.84
CA LEU A 28 -8.06 -6.59 -9.72
C LEU A 28 -8.65 -7.96 -9.40
N ALA A 29 -8.71 -8.33 -8.11
CA ALA A 29 -9.33 -9.57 -7.65
C ALA A 29 -10.81 -9.69 -8.07
N GLY A 30 -11.55 -8.58 -8.07
CA GLY A 30 -12.95 -8.55 -8.51
C GLY A 30 -13.15 -8.72 -10.02
N GLN A 31 -12.12 -8.49 -10.84
CA GLN A 31 -12.18 -8.62 -12.30
C GLN A 31 -11.54 -9.90 -12.82
N GLU A 32 -10.67 -10.52 -12.03
CA GLU A 32 -9.96 -11.72 -12.42
C GLU A 32 -10.89 -12.94 -12.45
N ARG A 33 -10.80 -13.71 -13.53
CA ARG A 33 -11.62 -14.91 -13.76
C ARG A 33 -10.93 -16.16 -13.24
N ASP A 34 -9.60 -16.17 -13.23
CA ASP A 34 -8.81 -17.27 -12.66
C ASP A 34 -8.81 -17.19 -11.14
N GLN A 35 -9.35 -18.21 -10.47
CA GLN A 35 -9.46 -18.25 -9.02
C GLN A 35 -8.09 -18.19 -8.32
N LYS A 36 -7.06 -18.82 -8.86
CA LYS A 36 -5.71 -18.80 -8.25
C LYS A 36 -5.12 -17.39 -8.30
N ARG A 37 -5.27 -16.69 -9.43
CA ARG A 37 -4.78 -15.31 -9.57
C ARG A 37 -5.57 -14.33 -8.69
N LYS A 38 -6.89 -14.52 -8.61
CA LYS A 38 -7.74 -13.77 -7.70
C LYS A 38 -7.30 -13.92 -6.24
N ASP A 39 -7.02 -15.14 -5.80
CA ASP A 39 -6.56 -15.40 -4.43
C ASP A 39 -5.21 -14.73 -4.14
N VAL A 40 -4.31 -14.64 -5.14
CA VAL A 40 -3.06 -13.89 -5.03
C VAL A 40 -3.32 -12.41 -4.81
N TYR A 41 -4.18 -11.78 -5.62
CA TYR A 41 -4.52 -10.37 -5.45
C TYR A 41 -5.18 -10.07 -4.10
N ILE A 42 -6.04 -10.97 -3.59
CA ILE A 42 -6.63 -10.82 -2.25
C ILE A 42 -5.55 -10.87 -1.17
N LYS A 43 -4.58 -11.80 -1.29
CA LYS A 43 -3.45 -11.88 -0.35
C LYS A 43 -2.60 -10.61 -0.37
N LEU A 44 -2.30 -10.07 -1.55
CA LEU A 44 -1.54 -8.83 -1.71
C LEU A 44 -2.29 -7.65 -1.08
N ALA A 45 -3.59 -7.51 -1.33
CA ALA A 45 -4.40 -6.48 -0.66
C ALA A 45 -4.33 -6.57 0.88
N GLY A 46 -4.29 -7.79 1.43
CA GLY A 46 -4.11 -8.01 2.87
C GLY A 46 -2.70 -7.76 3.40
N VAL A 47 -1.67 -7.69 2.54
CA VAL A 47 -0.34 -7.21 2.92
C VAL A 47 -0.37 -5.69 3.06
N GLU A 48 -0.85 -4.98 2.04
CA GLU A 48 -0.89 -3.52 2.06
C GLU A 48 -1.79 -2.97 3.18
N GLU A 49 -2.91 -3.64 3.47
CA GLU A 49 -3.77 -3.28 4.61
C GLU A 49 -3.03 -3.39 5.95
N ARG A 50 -2.07 -4.32 6.10
CA ARG A 50 -1.23 -4.41 7.30
C ARG A 50 -0.19 -3.28 7.33
N HIS A 51 0.34 -2.87 6.18
CA HIS A 51 1.24 -1.72 6.09
C HIS A 51 0.52 -0.42 6.47
N VAL A 52 -0.70 -0.22 5.98
CA VAL A 52 -1.59 0.88 6.42
C VAL A 52 -1.71 0.91 7.93
N GLN A 53 -2.06 -0.21 8.57
CA GLN A 53 -2.21 -0.30 10.02
C GLN A 53 -0.90 -0.03 10.77
N MET A 54 0.25 -0.41 10.21
CA MET A 54 1.55 -0.07 10.79
C MET A 54 1.81 1.43 10.73
N TRP A 55 1.56 2.07 9.59
CA TRP A 55 1.71 3.52 9.44
C TRP A 55 0.76 4.30 10.34
N GLU A 56 -0.50 3.86 10.48
CA GLU A 56 -1.45 4.44 11.44
C GLU A 56 -0.90 4.41 12.87
N GLN A 57 -0.35 3.27 13.29
CA GLN A 57 0.25 3.12 14.62
C GLN A 57 1.50 4.00 14.81
N LEU A 58 2.35 4.10 13.78
CA LEU A 58 3.54 4.96 13.82
C LEU A 58 3.15 6.44 13.92
N LEU A 59 2.22 6.90 13.08
CA LEU A 59 1.74 8.28 13.10
C LEU A 59 1.06 8.61 14.45
N ALA A 60 0.26 7.70 15.00
CA ALA A 60 -0.36 7.88 16.31
C ALA A 60 0.67 7.96 17.46
N LYS A 61 1.75 7.15 17.43
CA LYS A 61 2.85 7.20 18.41
C LYS A 61 3.61 8.53 18.40
N HIS A 62 3.53 9.28 17.30
CA HIS A 62 4.17 10.58 17.12
C HIS A 62 3.16 11.75 17.22
N ASP A 63 2.07 11.57 17.96
CA ASP A 63 1.01 12.57 18.19
C ASP A 63 0.29 13.05 16.91
N HIS A 64 0.28 12.23 15.86
CA HIS A 64 -0.40 12.53 14.60
C HIS A 64 -1.42 11.44 14.22
N PRO A 65 -2.51 11.25 14.99
CA PRO A 65 -3.50 10.22 14.67
C PRO A 65 -4.18 10.51 13.33
N VAL A 66 -4.08 9.56 12.41
CA VAL A 66 -4.79 9.57 11.13
C VAL A 66 -6.05 8.72 11.24
N GLY A 67 -7.14 9.14 10.60
CA GLY A 67 -8.38 8.34 10.50
C GLY A 67 -8.24 7.24 9.45
N ARG A 68 -9.27 6.41 9.22
CA ARG A 68 -9.23 5.38 8.17
C ARG A 68 -8.89 5.99 6.80
N PRO A 69 -7.90 5.45 6.08
CA PRO A 69 -7.59 5.95 4.75
C PRO A 69 -8.76 5.68 3.82
N ARG A 70 -9.03 6.64 2.96
CA ARG A 70 -9.99 6.48 1.86
C ARG A 70 -9.19 6.31 0.58
N PRO A 71 -9.60 5.39 -0.32
CA PRO A 71 -8.95 5.27 -1.62
C PRO A 71 -8.94 6.63 -2.33
N SER A 72 -7.77 7.06 -2.77
CA SER A 72 -7.60 8.37 -3.40
C SER A 72 -8.39 8.46 -4.70
N LEU A 73 -8.63 9.69 -5.16
CA LEU A 73 -9.27 9.92 -6.47
C LEU A 73 -8.45 9.29 -7.60
N ASN A 74 -7.13 9.26 -7.47
CA ASN A 74 -6.23 8.61 -8.43
C ASN A 74 -6.41 7.08 -8.43
N ALA A 75 -6.50 6.45 -7.25
CA ALA A 75 -6.77 5.02 -7.16
C ALA A 75 -8.14 4.65 -7.77
N ARG A 76 -9.16 5.47 -7.54
CA ARG A 76 -10.49 5.29 -8.13
C ARG A 76 -10.48 5.44 -9.66
N LEU A 77 -9.72 6.40 -10.19
CA LEU A 77 -9.52 6.56 -11.63
C LEU A 77 -8.76 5.37 -12.23
N ARG A 78 -7.67 4.92 -11.60
CA ARG A 78 -6.91 3.73 -12.02
C ARG A 78 -7.77 2.47 -11.99
N ALA A 79 -8.62 2.30 -10.97
CA ALA A 79 -9.59 1.22 -10.90
C ALA A 79 -10.61 1.27 -12.06
N TRP A 80 -11.08 2.46 -12.44
CA TRP A 80 -11.96 2.63 -13.60
C TRP A 80 -11.25 2.24 -14.91
N PHE A 81 -9.99 2.65 -15.10
CA PHE A 81 -9.18 2.23 -16.23
C PHE A 81 -8.93 0.72 -16.24
N GLY A 82 -8.59 0.12 -15.11
CA GLY A 82 -8.43 -1.34 -14.98
C GLY A 82 -9.68 -2.10 -15.41
N ARG A 83 -10.86 -1.65 -14.93
CA ARG A 83 -12.16 -2.22 -15.33
C ARG A 83 -12.45 -2.10 -16.82
N ARG A 84 -11.93 -1.06 -17.48
CA ARG A 84 -12.24 -0.75 -18.88
C ARG A 84 -11.24 -1.34 -19.88
N PHE A 85 -9.99 -1.54 -19.50
CA PHE A 85 -8.88 -1.93 -20.39
C PHE A 85 -8.18 -3.25 -20.01
N GLY A 86 -8.51 -3.87 -18.86
CA GLY A 86 -7.98 -5.17 -18.44
C GLY A 86 -6.76 -5.10 -17.52
N SER A 87 -6.50 -6.20 -16.81
CA SER A 87 -5.52 -6.31 -15.70
C SER A 87 -4.04 -6.18 -16.10
N SER A 88 -3.73 -6.15 -17.41
CA SER A 88 -2.36 -6.14 -17.95
C SER A 88 -1.56 -4.87 -17.65
N TYR A 89 -2.21 -3.76 -17.25
CA TYR A 89 -1.54 -2.47 -17.02
C TYR A 89 -1.21 -2.20 -15.54
N LEU A 90 -1.95 -2.79 -14.60
CA LEU A 90 -1.86 -2.47 -13.17
C LEU A 90 -0.79 -3.30 -12.45
N LEU A 91 -0.62 -4.57 -12.84
CA LEU A 91 0.37 -5.49 -12.28
C LEU A 91 1.82 -4.98 -12.29
N PRO A 92 2.38 -4.51 -13.42
CA PRO A 92 3.77 -4.05 -13.46
C PRO A 92 3.99 -2.70 -12.74
N LEU A 93 2.93 -1.93 -12.49
CA LEU A 93 3.00 -0.69 -11.72
C LEU A 93 3.09 -1.00 -10.22
N LEU A 94 2.22 -1.89 -9.73
CA LEU A 94 2.20 -2.33 -8.33
C LEU A 94 3.48 -3.11 -7.95
N LEU A 95 3.97 -3.99 -8.84
CA LEU A 95 5.25 -4.70 -8.64
C LEU A 95 6.47 -3.76 -8.60
N ARG A 96 6.39 -2.57 -9.21
CA ARG A 96 7.46 -1.57 -9.13
C ARG A 96 7.46 -0.84 -7.80
N GLU A 97 6.30 -0.68 -7.17
CA GLU A 97 6.13 -0.09 -5.84
C GLU A 97 6.59 -1.09 -4.75
N GLU A 98 6.19 -2.36 -4.83
CA GLU A 98 6.69 -3.44 -3.93
C GLU A 98 8.21 -3.63 -4.01
N GLY A 99 8.81 -3.49 -5.21
CA GLY A 99 10.26 -3.59 -5.39
C GLY A 99 11.08 -2.49 -4.70
N GLN A 100 10.45 -1.37 -4.33
CA GLN A 100 11.07 -0.31 -3.53
C GLN A 100 10.86 -0.55 -2.02
N GLU A 101 9.72 -1.11 -1.61
CA GLU A 101 9.46 -1.50 -0.22
C GLU A 101 10.36 -2.63 0.27
N VAL A 102 10.62 -3.67 -0.52
CA VAL A 102 11.49 -4.81 -0.12
C VAL A 102 12.90 -4.33 0.28
N LYS A 103 13.39 -3.24 -0.32
CA LYS A 103 14.67 -2.63 0.08
C LYS A 103 14.59 -1.90 1.41
N GLY A 104 13.46 -1.27 1.73
CA GLY A 104 13.21 -0.63 3.03
C GLY A 104 13.04 -1.64 4.17
N TYR A 105 12.37 -2.76 3.93
CA TYR A 105 12.21 -3.84 4.92
C TYR A 105 13.53 -4.53 5.27
N MET A 106 14.43 -4.75 4.30
CA MET A 106 15.77 -5.28 4.57
C MET A 106 16.61 -4.31 5.43
N ASP A 107 16.42 -3.00 5.27
CA ASP A 107 17.13 -1.98 6.05
C ASP A 107 16.58 -1.83 7.48
N LEU A 108 15.27 -2.03 7.66
CA LEU A 108 14.63 -2.10 8.98
C LEU A 108 15.00 -3.38 9.74
N HIS A 109 15.08 -4.54 9.07
CA HIS A 109 15.45 -5.81 9.73
C HIS A 109 16.93 -5.85 10.13
N ASN A 110 17.81 -5.17 9.40
CA ASN A 110 19.21 -5.01 9.77
C ASN A 110 19.42 -4.08 10.99
N LYS A 111 18.49 -3.16 11.27
CA LYS A 111 18.56 -2.29 12.46
C LYS A 111 17.95 -2.89 13.73
N VAL A 112 17.16 -3.95 13.62
CA VAL A 112 16.45 -4.57 14.77
C VAL A 112 17.15 -5.84 15.29
N THR A 113 18.25 -6.30 14.66
CA THR A 113 18.97 -7.52 15.08
C THR A 113 20.31 -7.23 15.79
N PHE A 114 20.35 -6.21 16.64
CA PHE A 114 21.39 -6.10 17.68
C PHE A 114 20.76 -5.59 18.98
N ASP A 115 20.09 -6.51 19.68
CA ASP A 115 20.22 -6.70 21.14
C ASP A 115 19.74 -8.12 21.50
#